data_AF-A0A1I3SMD1-F1
#
_entry.id   AF-A0A1I3SMD1-F1
#
_cell.length_a   1.000
_cell.length_b   1.000
_cell.length_c   1.000
_cell.angle_alpha   90.00
_cell.angle_beta   90.00
_cell.angle_gamma   90.00
#
_symmetry.space_group_name_H-M   'P 1'
#
loop_
_entity.id
_entity.type
_entity.pdbx_description
1 polymer ?
#
loop_
_entity_poly.entity_id
_entity_poly.type
_entity_poly.pdbx_seq_one_letter_code
_entity_poly.pdbx_strand_id
1 'polypeptide(L)'
;MRNKSNHITSCKTFEKLNSLENIILEEIIKFDSKANELINILGTEFDLDLSKEHPFGKLITRQNDLWKGSLPDNWIYQFHGSHCRFENKINNQILDITINGGINYGIFNESTLLWFIETTKELNDIYEKIKASEVLSECLNTLEQENYIIDIGDFGYKSLILNNERPDE
;
A
#
# COMPACT_ATOMS: atom_id res chain seq x y z
N MET A 1 -31.08 -42.30 -15.56
CA MET A 1 -30.56 -40.97 -15.92
C MET A 1 -30.75 -40.02 -14.73
N ARG A 2 -29.75 -39.14 -14.53
CA ARG A 2 -29.61 -38.09 -13.51
C ARG A 2 -29.04 -38.51 -12.15
N ASN A 3 -27.72 -38.62 -12.15
CA ASN A 3 -26.85 -38.36 -10.99
C ASN A 3 -27.20 -37.00 -10.39
N LYS A 4 -27.49 -36.96 -9.09
CA LYS A 4 -27.44 -35.73 -8.31
C LYS A 4 -25.97 -35.50 -7.95
N SER A 5 -25.39 -34.47 -8.56
CA SER A 5 -24.06 -33.97 -8.22
C SER A 5 -24.13 -33.38 -6.81
N ASN A 6 -23.44 -34.01 -5.87
CA ASN A 6 -23.17 -33.42 -4.56
C ASN A 6 -22.15 -32.30 -4.79
N HIS A 7 -22.61 -31.06 -4.79
CA HIS A 7 -21.73 -29.92 -4.58
C HIS A 7 -21.19 -30.00 -3.16
N ILE A 8 -19.95 -30.45 -3.04
CA ILE A 8 -19.14 -30.29 -1.84
C ILE A 8 -18.83 -28.80 -1.77
N THR A 9 -19.60 -28.08 -0.96
CA THR A 9 -19.19 -26.76 -0.49
C THR A 9 -17.95 -26.98 0.36
N SER A 10 -16.78 -26.66 -0.21
CA SER A 10 -15.53 -26.58 0.54
C SER A 10 -15.75 -25.57 1.67
N CYS A 11 -15.83 -26.06 2.91
CA CYS A 11 -15.62 -25.21 4.08
C CYS A 11 -14.20 -24.67 3.95
N LYS A 12 -14.07 -23.39 3.57
CA LYS A 12 -12.80 -22.67 3.71
C LYS A 12 -12.54 -22.57 5.22
N THR A 13 -11.68 -23.43 5.72
CA THR A 13 -10.95 -23.16 6.96
C THR A 13 -10.12 -21.91 6.69
N PHE A 14 -10.44 -20.80 7.36
CA PHE A 14 -9.55 -19.65 7.47
C PHE A 14 -8.24 -20.17 8.07
N GLU A 15 -7.18 -20.25 7.27
CA GLU A 15 -5.89 -20.65 7.79
C GLU A 15 -5.33 -19.47 8.59
N LYS A 16 -4.99 -19.72 9.86
CA LYS A 16 -4.33 -18.71 10.69
C LYS A 16 -3.04 -18.29 9.99
N LEU A 17 -2.91 -16.99 9.72
CA LEU A 17 -1.71 -16.40 9.11
C LEU A 17 -0.44 -16.94 9.78
N ASN A 18 0.54 -17.32 8.96
CA ASN A 18 1.86 -17.72 9.42
C ASN A 18 2.66 -16.51 9.92
N SER A 19 3.83 -16.76 10.52
CA SER A 19 4.62 -15.67 11.12
C SER A 19 5.07 -14.61 10.11
N LEU A 20 5.38 -15.00 8.88
CA LEU A 20 5.80 -14.07 7.84
C LEU A 20 4.61 -13.24 7.34
N GLU A 21 3.46 -13.88 7.09
CA GLU A 21 2.23 -13.19 6.66
C GLU A 21 1.77 -12.16 7.69
N ASN A 22 1.85 -12.47 9.00
CA ASN A 22 1.56 -11.51 10.05
C ASN A 22 2.51 -10.29 10.00
N ILE A 23 3.81 -10.52 9.80
CA ILE A 23 4.79 -9.44 9.66
C ILE A 23 4.47 -8.59 8.43
N ILE A 24 4.18 -9.21 7.27
CA ILE A 24 3.82 -8.47 6.05
C ILE A 24 2.54 -7.65 6.27
N LEU A 25 1.53 -8.20 6.93
CA LEU A 25 0.31 -7.47 7.28
C LEU A 25 0.60 -6.27 8.18
N GLU A 26 1.41 -6.43 9.22
CA GLU A 26 1.84 -5.33 10.10
C GLU A 26 2.53 -4.21 9.32
N GLU A 27 3.38 -4.56 8.35
CA GLU A 27 4.07 -3.57 7.51
C GLU A 27 3.12 -2.89 6.50
N ILE A 28 2.11 -3.58 6.00
CA ILE A 28 1.04 -2.96 5.18
C ILE A 28 0.25 -1.95 6.03
N ILE A 29 -0.07 -2.28 7.28
CA ILE A 29 -0.74 -1.35 8.22
C ILE A 29 0.11 -0.10 8.46
N LYS A 30 1.42 -0.26 8.67
CA LYS A 30 2.34 0.88 8.82
C LYS A 30 2.46 1.70 7.54
N PHE A 31 2.52 1.03 6.38
CA PHE A 31 2.54 1.69 5.07
C PHE A 31 1.31 2.58 4.89
N ASP A 32 0.11 2.02 5.07
CA ASP A 32 -1.16 2.75 4.93
C ASP A 32 -1.25 3.93 5.90
N SER A 33 -0.94 3.69 7.18
CA SER A 33 -0.97 4.75 8.19
C SER A 33 0.00 5.89 7.85
N LYS A 34 1.23 5.57 7.41
CA LYS A 34 2.23 6.58 7.07
C LYS A 34 1.87 7.32 5.77
N ALA A 35 1.30 6.64 4.79
CA ALA A 35 0.82 7.25 3.55
C ALA A 35 -0.24 8.32 3.84
N ASN A 36 -1.25 7.96 4.62
CA ASN A 36 -2.33 8.88 5.00
C ASN A 36 -1.81 10.06 5.85
N GLU A 37 -0.86 9.82 6.77
CA GLU A 37 -0.20 10.89 7.52
C GLU A 37 0.50 11.91 6.61
N LEU A 38 1.38 11.44 5.72
CA LEU A 38 2.17 12.32 4.85
C LEU A 38 1.29 13.08 3.84
N ILE A 39 0.21 12.45 3.37
CA ILE A 39 -0.76 13.13 2.50
C ILE A 39 -1.56 14.18 3.27
N ASN A 40 -1.95 13.94 4.52
CA ASN A 40 -2.60 14.96 5.35
C ASN A 40 -1.67 16.15 5.63
N ILE A 41 -0.38 15.90 5.82
CA ILE A 41 0.64 16.94 5.93
C ILE A 41 0.70 17.77 4.65
N LEU A 42 0.77 17.14 3.47
CA LEU A 42 0.70 17.85 2.18
C LEU A 42 -0.60 18.65 2.04
N GLY A 43 -1.72 18.05 2.43
CA GLY A 43 -3.03 18.69 2.41
C GLY A 43 -3.06 19.97 3.22
N THR A 44 -2.47 19.94 4.41
CA THR A 44 -2.37 21.10 5.30
C THR A 44 -1.40 22.15 4.75
N GLU A 45 -0.18 21.73 4.41
CA GLU A 45 0.91 22.63 3.96
C GLU A 45 0.51 23.42 2.72
N PHE A 46 -0.20 22.76 1.80
CA PHE A 46 -0.58 23.38 0.54
C PHE A 46 -2.02 23.87 0.52
N ASP A 47 -2.84 23.66 1.56
CA ASP A 47 -4.29 23.94 1.52
C ASP A 47 -5.00 23.17 0.39
N LEU A 48 -4.87 21.83 0.41
CA LEU A 48 -5.55 20.93 -0.52
C LEU A 48 -6.87 20.47 0.08
N ASP A 49 -7.89 20.39 -0.77
CA ASP A 49 -9.14 19.70 -0.43
C ASP A 49 -9.04 18.24 -0.88
N LEU A 50 -8.61 17.36 0.03
CA LEU A 50 -8.41 15.93 -0.20
C LEU A 50 -9.71 15.16 -0.51
N SER A 51 -10.89 15.80 -0.35
CA SER A 51 -12.18 15.18 -0.71
C SER A 51 -12.49 15.24 -2.21
N LYS A 52 -11.72 16.01 -2.98
CA LYS A 52 -11.89 16.16 -4.43
C LYS A 52 -11.31 14.98 -5.20
N GLU A 53 -11.82 14.77 -6.42
CA GLU A 53 -11.33 13.75 -7.34
C GLU A 53 -9.85 13.93 -7.72
N HIS A 54 -9.37 15.18 -7.81
CA HIS A 54 -8.00 15.52 -8.19
C HIS A 54 -7.38 16.55 -7.24
N PRO A 55 -7.11 16.17 -5.98
CA PRO A 55 -6.74 17.14 -4.94
C PRO A 55 -5.34 17.73 -5.17
N PHE A 56 -4.45 16.99 -5.84
CA PHE A 56 -3.04 17.36 -6.07
C PHE A 56 -2.79 18.13 -7.37
N GLY A 57 -3.83 18.52 -8.12
CA GLY A 57 -3.64 19.14 -9.45
C GLY A 57 -2.68 20.34 -9.47
N LYS A 58 -2.65 21.13 -8.39
CA LYS A 58 -1.72 22.26 -8.24
C LYS A 58 -0.28 21.87 -7.93
N LEU A 59 -0.04 20.67 -7.39
CA LEU A 59 1.30 20.19 -7.05
C LEU A 59 1.93 19.38 -8.19
N ILE A 60 1.13 18.68 -8.99
CA ILE A 60 1.66 17.81 -10.05
C ILE A 60 2.14 18.60 -11.29
N THR A 61 1.75 19.86 -11.43
CA THR A 61 2.16 20.68 -12.58
C THR A 61 3.65 21.03 -12.54
N ARG A 62 4.33 20.85 -13.68
CA ARG A 62 5.74 21.23 -13.84
C ARG A 62 5.98 22.75 -13.90
N GLN A 63 4.92 23.56 -13.93
CA GLN A 63 5.02 25.00 -14.13
C GLN A 63 5.38 25.80 -12.88
N ASN A 64 5.26 25.21 -11.69
CA ASN A 64 5.41 25.93 -10.41
C ASN A 64 6.44 25.31 -9.45
N ASP A 65 7.20 24.31 -9.89
CA ASP A 65 8.19 23.58 -9.09
C ASP A 65 7.67 22.97 -7.76
N LEU A 66 6.35 22.97 -7.51
CA LEU A 66 5.70 22.39 -6.32
C LEU A 66 5.53 20.87 -6.44
N TRP A 67 6.02 20.26 -7.51
CA TRP A 67 5.99 18.81 -7.72
C TRP A 67 7.01 18.06 -6.86
N LYS A 68 7.82 18.78 -6.09
CA LYS A 68 8.72 18.22 -5.08
C LYS A 68 9.00 19.24 -3.98
N GLY A 69 9.32 18.77 -2.79
CA GLY A 69 9.65 19.65 -1.68
C GLY A 69 10.00 18.91 -0.40
N SER A 70 10.09 19.66 0.69
CA SER A 70 10.34 19.16 2.03
C SER A 70 9.06 19.21 2.86
N LEU A 71 8.95 18.28 3.80
CA LEU A 71 7.92 18.16 4.81
C LEU A 71 8.59 18.12 6.21
N PRO A 72 7.81 18.27 7.28
CA PRO A 72 8.27 18.00 8.65
C PRO A 72 8.94 16.63 8.82
N ASP A 73 9.68 16.49 9.93
CA ASP A 73 10.36 15.24 10.32
C ASP A 73 11.33 14.68 9.27
N ASN A 74 11.91 15.57 8.46
CA ASN A 74 12.92 15.27 7.45
C ASN A 74 12.40 14.46 6.26
N TRP A 75 11.09 14.43 6.05
CA TRP A 75 10.50 13.88 4.85
C TRP A 75 10.68 14.84 3.68
N ILE A 76 10.92 14.30 2.50
CA ILE A 76 10.75 14.99 1.24
C ILE A 76 9.67 14.28 0.43
N TYR A 77 9.05 15.00 -0.50
CA TYR A 77 8.10 14.44 -1.43
C TYR A 77 8.51 14.75 -2.88
N GLN A 78 8.11 13.89 -3.80
CA GLN A 78 8.28 14.06 -5.23
C GLN A 78 7.14 13.38 -5.98
N PHE A 79 6.37 14.16 -6.72
CA PHE A 79 5.33 13.67 -7.62
C PHE A 79 5.94 13.14 -8.93
N HIS A 80 5.48 11.97 -9.38
CA HIS A 80 5.86 11.39 -10.66
C HIS A 80 4.75 10.50 -11.24
N GLY A 81 4.31 10.79 -12.46
CA GLY A 81 3.20 10.05 -13.07
C GLY A 81 1.93 10.11 -12.20
N SER A 82 1.37 8.96 -11.87
CA SER A 82 0.22 8.78 -10.95
C SER A 82 0.62 8.55 -9.49
N HIS A 83 1.87 8.82 -9.13
CA HIS A 83 2.45 8.50 -7.83
C HIS A 83 3.07 9.71 -7.14
N CYS A 84 3.23 9.60 -5.82
CA CYS A 84 4.06 10.48 -5.01
C CYS A 84 5.01 9.62 -4.19
N ARG A 85 6.31 9.86 -4.36
CA ARG A 85 7.36 9.28 -3.54
C ARG A 85 7.65 10.20 -2.37
N PHE A 86 7.62 9.63 -1.19
CA PHE A 86 8.17 10.21 0.03
C PHE A 86 9.48 9.52 0.39
N GLU A 87 10.45 10.30 0.85
CA GLU A 87 11.73 9.80 1.33
C GLU A 87 12.12 10.53 2.61
N ASN A 88 12.43 9.79 3.67
CA ASN A 88 12.93 10.40 4.89
C ASN A 88 14.46 10.50 4.82
N LYS A 89 15.00 11.72 4.94
CA LYS A 89 16.43 12.01 4.77
C LYS A 89 17.33 11.49 5.89
N ILE A 90 16.77 11.08 7.03
CA ILE A 90 17.57 10.60 8.17
C ILE A 90 17.76 9.08 8.10
N ASN A 91 16.70 8.33 7.84
CA ASN A 91 16.75 6.87 7.81
C ASN A 91 16.71 6.27 6.39
N ASN A 92 16.55 7.09 5.35
CA ASN A 92 16.39 6.72 3.95
C ASN A 92 15.17 5.83 3.66
N GLN A 93 14.16 5.82 4.55
CA GLN A 93 12.92 5.11 4.32
C GLN A 93 12.17 5.73 3.14
N ILE A 94 11.70 4.88 2.23
CA ILE A 94 10.97 5.27 1.03
C ILE A 94 9.54 4.75 1.13
N LEU A 95 8.58 5.63 0.82
CA LEU A 95 7.18 5.30 0.67
C LEU A 95 6.70 5.84 -0.68
N ASP A 96 6.30 4.97 -1.60
CA ASP A 96 5.88 5.35 -2.95
C ASP A 96 4.41 4.98 -3.13
N ILE A 97 3.54 5.98 -3.22
CA ILE A 97 2.08 5.79 -3.14
C ILE A 97 1.37 6.27 -4.39
N THR A 98 0.23 5.64 -4.69
CA THR A 98 -0.68 6.09 -5.75
C THR A 98 -1.54 7.25 -5.23
N ILE A 99 -1.57 8.37 -5.96
CA ILE A 99 -2.30 9.59 -5.53
C ILE A 99 -3.65 9.81 -6.22
N ASN A 100 -3.96 9.01 -7.23
CA ASN A 100 -5.18 9.12 -8.04
C ASN A 100 -6.27 8.10 -7.63
N GLY A 101 -6.12 7.45 -6.48
CA GLY A 101 -7.01 6.37 -6.04
C GLY A 101 -8.20 6.79 -5.17
N GLY A 102 -8.60 8.07 -5.22
CA GLY A 102 -9.68 8.61 -4.40
C GLY A 102 -9.22 8.93 -2.97
N ILE A 103 -9.99 8.47 -1.97
CA ILE A 103 -9.84 8.86 -0.55
C ILE A 103 -8.83 7.96 0.19
N ASN A 104 -8.47 6.80 -0.36
CA ASN A 104 -7.45 5.93 0.22
C ASN A 104 -6.09 6.15 -0.45
N TYR A 105 -5.12 6.63 0.33
CA TYR A 105 -3.75 6.88 -0.14
C TYR A 105 -2.75 5.77 0.23
N GLY A 106 -3.19 4.76 0.98
CA GLY A 106 -2.43 3.55 1.28
C GLY A 106 -2.47 2.49 0.18
N ILE A 107 -2.81 2.87 -1.06
CA ILE A 107 -2.80 1.95 -2.20
C ILE A 107 -1.36 1.55 -2.51
N PHE A 108 -1.13 0.24 -2.58
CA PHE A 108 0.17 -0.33 -2.89
C PHE A 108 0.08 -1.43 -3.95
N ASN A 109 1.21 -1.78 -4.52
CA ASN A 109 1.41 -3.01 -5.25
C ASN A 109 2.64 -3.73 -4.67
N GLU A 110 2.96 -4.90 -5.20
CA GLU A 110 4.10 -5.68 -4.74
C GLU A 110 5.41 -4.89 -4.75
N SER A 111 5.67 -4.11 -5.81
CA SER A 111 6.90 -3.34 -5.94
C SER A 111 6.99 -2.20 -4.93
N THR A 112 5.91 -1.44 -4.72
CA THR A 112 5.92 -0.31 -3.77
C THR A 112 6.05 -0.78 -2.33
N LEU A 113 5.39 -1.90 -1.99
CA LEU A 113 5.55 -2.53 -0.67
C LEU A 113 6.96 -3.10 -0.48
N LEU A 114 7.51 -3.74 -1.51
CA LEU A 114 8.88 -4.27 -1.45
C LEU A 114 9.91 -3.15 -1.20
N TRP A 115 9.79 -2.00 -1.88
CA TRP A 115 10.67 -0.84 -1.64
C TRP A 115 10.53 -0.29 -0.23
N PHE A 116 9.32 -0.23 0.30
CA PHE A 116 9.09 0.20 1.68
C PHE A 116 9.78 -0.74 2.68
N ILE A 117 9.64 -2.06 2.49
CA ILE A 117 10.29 -3.06 3.34
C ILE A 117 11.82 -3.02 3.19
N GLU A 118 12.33 -2.92 1.96
CA GLU A 118 13.76 -2.82 1.65
C GLU A 118 14.43 -1.63 2.34
N THR A 119 13.74 -0.49 2.38
CA THR A 119 14.28 0.76 2.93
C THR A 119 14.00 0.97 4.41
N THR A 120 13.28 0.04 5.03
CA THR A 120 13.02 0.03 6.47
C THR A 120 14.07 -0.82 7.17
N LYS A 121 15.06 -0.17 7.79
CA LYS A 121 16.31 -0.78 8.28
C LYS A 121 16.10 -2.00 9.17
N GLU A 122 15.12 -1.96 10.05
CA GLU A 122 14.76 -3.04 10.97
C GLU A 122 14.19 -4.29 10.27
N LEU A 123 13.84 -4.20 8.99
CA LEU A 123 13.26 -5.29 8.20
C LEU A 123 14.25 -5.95 7.23
N ASN A 124 15.55 -5.67 7.32
CA ASN A 124 16.54 -6.26 6.42
C ASN A 124 16.41 -7.80 6.33
N ASP A 125 16.25 -8.49 7.46
CA ASP A 125 16.09 -9.96 7.49
C ASP A 125 14.79 -10.44 6.81
N ILE A 126 13.75 -9.60 6.82
CA ILE A 126 12.47 -9.87 6.14
C ILE A 126 12.64 -9.62 4.64
N TYR A 127 13.24 -8.50 4.27
CA TYR A 127 13.57 -8.17 2.89
C TYR A 127 14.36 -9.30 2.22
N GLU A 128 15.41 -9.82 2.86
CA GLU A 128 16.21 -10.92 2.32
C GLU A 128 15.39 -12.18 2.01
N LYS A 129 14.31 -12.45 2.77
CA LYS A 129 13.43 -13.59 2.55
C LYS A 129 12.46 -13.38 1.40
N ILE A 130 11.98 -12.14 1.22
CA ILE A 130 10.92 -11.84 0.25
C ILE A 130 11.44 -11.26 -1.07
N LYS A 131 12.68 -10.76 -1.12
CA LYS A 131 13.26 -10.11 -2.31
C LYS A 131 13.51 -11.04 -3.48
N ALA A 132 13.65 -12.33 -3.21
CA ALA A 132 14.04 -13.35 -4.17
C ALA A 132 13.02 -14.48 -4.12
N SER A 133 11.81 -14.28 -4.66
CA SER A 133 10.81 -15.34 -4.91
C SER A 133 9.42 -14.77 -5.21
N GLU A 134 8.50 -15.69 -5.55
CA GLU A 134 7.05 -15.55 -5.45
C GLU A 134 6.53 -15.42 -4.00
N VAL A 135 7.40 -15.41 -2.96
CA VAL A 135 6.97 -15.44 -1.54
C VAL A 135 6.16 -14.21 -1.15
N LEU A 136 6.57 -13.01 -1.59
CA LEU A 136 5.77 -11.81 -1.32
C LEU A 136 4.41 -11.93 -1.99
N SER A 137 4.37 -12.35 -3.27
CA SER A 137 3.14 -12.57 -4.01
C SER A 137 2.24 -13.62 -3.33
N GLU A 138 2.80 -14.70 -2.82
CA GLU A 138 2.09 -15.73 -2.05
C GLU A 138 1.50 -15.16 -0.76
N CYS A 139 2.30 -14.42 0.03
CA CYS A 139 1.81 -13.75 1.24
C CYS A 139 0.65 -12.80 0.92
N LEU A 140 0.78 -11.99 -0.12
CA LEU A 140 -0.28 -11.08 -0.56
C LEU A 140 -1.53 -11.84 -1.02
N ASN A 141 -1.37 -12.95 -1.73
CA ASN A 141 -2.50 -13.79 -2.14
C ASN A 141 -3.21 -14.41 -0.92
N THR A 142 -2.48 -14.86 0.11
CA THR A 142 -3.08 -15.32 1.36
C THR A 142 -3.85 -14.19 2.04
N LEU A 143 -3.24 -13.02 2.22
CA LEU A 143 -3.88 -11.86 2.85
C LEU A 143 -5.15 -11.41 2.10
N GLU A 144 -5.16 -11.49 0.78
CA GLU A 144 -6.32 -11.21 -0.06
C GLU A 144 -7.41 -12.29 0.11
N GLN A 145 -7.05 -13.57 0.13
CA GLN A 145 -8.00 -14.68 0.34
C GLN A 145 -8.65 -14.66 1.74
N GLU A 146 -7.88 -14.26 2.75
CA GLU A 146 -8.29 -14.09 4.15
C GLU A 146 -8.90 -12.69 4.42
N ASN A 147 -9.12 -11.91 3.35
CA ASN A 147 -9.85 -10.65 3.34
C ASN A 147 -9.23 -9.53 4.19
N TYR A 148 -7.92 -9.58 4.47
CA TYR A 148 -7.16 -8.51 5.12
C TYR A 148 -6.85 -7.36 4.16
N ILE A 149 -6.70 -7.67 2.88
CA ILE A 149 -6.49 -6.70 1.80
C ILE A 149 -7.45 -6.99 0.65
N ILE A 150 -7.71 -5.98 -0.18
CA ILE A 150 -8.60 -6.06 -1.34
C ILE A 150 -7.87 -5.53 -2.56
N ASP A 151 -7.99 -6.24 -3.69
CA ASP A 151 -7.58 -5.71 -4.99
C ASP A 151 -8.67 -4.80 -5.57
N ILE A 152 -8.32 -3.54 -5.77
CA ILE A 152 -9.14 -2.51 -6.41
C ILE A 152 -8.59 -2.13 -7.79
N GLY A 153 -7.64 -2.90 -8.31
CA GLY A 153 -6.99 -2.65 -9.58
C GLY A 153 -7.89 -2.92 -10.79
N ASP A 154 -7.56 -2.25 -11.89
CA ASP A 154 -8.20 -2.45 -13.19
C ASP A 154 -7.20 -3.02 -14.22
N PHE A 155 -7.73 -3.65 -15.27
CA PHE A 155 -6.96 -4.10 -16.45
C PHE A 155 -5.77 -5.03 -16.15
N GLY A 156 -5.83 -5.81 -15.07
CA GLY A 156 -4.82 -6.82 -14.72
C GLY A 156 -3.60 -6.30 -13.96
N TYR A 157 -3.64 -5.05 -13.48
CA TYR A 157 -2.63 -4.51 -12.58
C TYR A 157 -3.17 -4.47 -11.15
N LYS A 158 -2.66 -5.35 -10.27
CA LYS A 158 -3.06 -5.38 -8.86
C LYS A 158 -2.82 -4.02 -8.20
N SER A 159 -3.85 -3.48 -7.57
CA SER A 159 -3.78 -2.30 -6.71
C SER A 159 -4.44 -2.66 -5.39
N LEU A 160 -3.63 -2.90 -4.37
CA LEU A 160 -4.06 -3.47 -3.11
C LEU A 160 -4.29 -2.35 -2.07
N ILE A 161 -5.31 -2.54 -1.24
CA ILE A 161 -5.59 -1.70 -0.06
C ILE A 161 -5.88 -2.57 1.15
N LEU A 162 -5.68 -2.01 2.35
CA LEU A 162 -6.20 -2.63 3.57
C LEU A 162 -7.73 -2.68 3.57
N ASN A 163 -8.26 -3.81 4.02
CA ASN A 163 -9.68 -3.96 4.24
C ASN A 163 -10.09 -3.45 5.63
N ASN A 164 -10.41 -2.17 5.72
CA ASN A 164 -10.89 -1.56 6.97
C ASN A 164 -12.32 -1.99 7.36
N GLU A 165 -13.03 -2.73 6.51
CA GLU A 165 -14.38 -3.25 6.78
C GLU A 165 -14.35 -4.71 7.28
N ARG A 166 -13.16 -5.33 7.41
CA ARG A 166 -13.02 -6.67 7.98
C ARG A 166 -13.47 -6.64 9.45
N PRO A 167 -14.44 -7.49 9.86
CA PRO A 167 -14.81 -7.60 11.26
C PRO A 167 -13.63 -8.07 12.10
N ASP A 168 -13.38 -7.43 13.25
CA ASP A 168 -12.48 -7.98 14.26
C ASP A 168 -13.05 -9.33 14.74
N GLU A 169 -12.29 -10.41 14.53
CA GLU A 169 -12.62 -11.76 15.03
C GLU A 169 -12.32 -11.91 16.53
#